data_AF-A0AAV0SU61-F1
#
_entry.id   AF-A0AAV0SU61-F1
#
_cell.length_a   1.000
_cell.length_b   1.000
_cell.length_c   1.000
_cell.angle_alpha   90.00
_cell.angle_beta   90.00
_cell.angle_gamma   90.00
#
_symmetry.space_group_name_H-M   'P 1'
#
loop_
_entity.id
_entity.type
_entity.pdbx_description
1 polymer ?
#
loop_
_entity_poly.entity_id
_entity_poly.type
_entity_poly.pdbx_seq_one_letter_code
_entity_poly.pdbx_strand_id
1 'polypeptide(L)'
;MHLPCRCPRWLPKVPIVAATLNVTLHCLCDRLHWFQGNNPGTLLDEHKESDRAFHQQMQRSLQNCDDKRLSDLRADLRMVKALEAVESSLDYRAADFTDGERGSSYFFRSPSPSIH
;
A
#
# COMPACT_ATOMS: atom_id res chain seq x y z
N MET A 1 17.45 -11.00 20.80
CA MET A 1 18.26 -10.73 19.59
C MET A 1 17.68 -9.51 18.86
N HIS A 2 18.11 -8.30 19.22
CA HIS A 2 17.68 -7.08 18.50
C HIS A 2 18.48 -6.99 17.19
N LEU A 3 17.80 -7.09 16.05
CA LEU A 3 18.41 -6.72 14.77
C LEU A 3 18.91 -5.27 14.86
N PRO A 4 20.14 -4.96 14.40
CA PRO A 4 20.59 -3.58 14.33
C PRO A 4 19.62 -2.84 13.41
N CYS A 5 18.92 -1.84 13.96
CA CYS A 5 18.08 -0.94 13.17
C CYS A 5 18.98 -0.24 12.15
N ARG A 6 19.11 -0.81 10.95
CA ARG A 6 19.72 -0.14 9.82
C ARG A 6 18.76 0.97 9.42
N CYS A 7 18.99 2.17 9.95
CA CYS A 7 18.24 3.35 9.55
C CYS A 7 18.35 3.49 8.02
N PRO A 8 17.22 3.55 7.29
CA PRO A 8 17.27 3.65 5.84
C PRO A 8 17.97 4.95 5.42
N ARG A 9 18.86 4.89 4.42
CA ARG A 9 19.60 6.07 3.93
C ARG A 9 18.71 7.17 3.34
N TRP A 10 17.45 6.87 3.05
CA TRP A 10 16.48 7.84 2.56
C TRP A 10 15.78 8.62 3.68
N LEU A 11 15.71 8.07 4.90
CA LEU A 11 14.94 8.66 6.01
C LEU A 11 15.49 10.03 6.45
N PRO A 12 16.83 10.23 6.58
CA PRO A 12 17.39 11.54 6.90
C PRO A 12 17.25 12.57 5.78
N LYS A 13 16.92 12.14 4.54
CA LYS A 13 16.69 13.07 3.42
C LYS A 13 15.31 13.71 3.48
N VAL A 14 14.42 13.19 4.32
CA VAL A 14 13.09 13.79 4.54
C VAL A 14 13.28 15.08 5.35
N PRO A 15 12.81 16.24 4.85
CA PRO A 15 13.10 17.54 5.46
C PRO A 15 12.58 17.65 6.89
N ILE A 16 11.43 17.06 7.18
CA ILE A 16 10.83 17.02 8.54
C ILE A 16 11.73 16.25 9.50
N VAL A 17 12.29 15.11 9.06
CA VAL A 17 13.18 14.28 9.87
C VAL A 17 14.50 15.01 10.12
N ALA A 18 15.11 15.55 9.07
CA ALA A 18 16.37 16.31 9.19
C ALA A 18 16.23 17.52 10.12
N ALA A 19 15.13 18.28 9.99
CA ALA A 19 14.87 19.43 10.86
C ALA A 19 14.72 19.01 12.32
N THR A 20 13.96 17.95 12.58
CA THR A 20 13.72 17.45 13.95
C THR A 20 15.02 16.98 14.59
N LEU A 21 15.86 16.22 13.87
CA LEU A 21 17.15 15.76 14.38
C LEU A 21 18.13 16.90 14.67
N ASN A 22 18.13 17.95 13.85
CA ASN A 22 18.97 19.12 14.11
C ASN A 22 18.52 19.84 15.39
N VAL A 23 17.20 19.95 15.62
CA VAL A 23 16.66 20.55 16.84
C VAL A 23 17.01 19.71 18.07
N THR A 24 16.84 18.38 18.01
CA THR A 24 17.17 17.51 19.15
C THR A 24 18.66 17.54 19.47
N LEU A 25 19.51 17.60 18.44
CA LEU A 25 20.95 17.79 18.59
C LEU A 25 21.29 19.12 19.27
N HIS A 26 20.66 20.23 18.87
CA HIS A 26 20.86 21.51 19.53
C HIS A 26 20.45 21.47 21.01
N CYS A 27 19.31 20.87 21.32
CA CYS A 27 18.87 20.67 22.71
C CYS A 27 19.86 19.81 23.52
N LEU A 28 20.48 18.80 22.90
CA LEU A 28 21.52 18.01 23.55
C LEU A 28 22.77 18.84 23.83
N CYS A 29 23.22 19.65 22.87
CA CYS A 29 24.36 20.56 23.06
C CYS A 29 24.13 21.52 24.22
N ASP A 30 22.93 22.10 24.32
CA ASP A 30 22.56 22.97 25.43
C ASP A 30 22.54 22.22 26.76
N ARG A 31 21.95 21.01 26.79
CA ARG A 31 21.94 20.15 27.99
C ARG A 31 23.34 19.78 28.45
N LEU A 32 24.23 19.46 27.52
CA LEU A 32 25.63 19.14 27.82
C LEU A 32 26.39 20.35 28.34
N HIS A 33 26.12 21.55 27.82
CA HIS A 33 26.77 22.78 28.25
C HIS A 33 26.46 23.10 29.73
N TRP A 34 25.22 22.88 30.17
CA TRP A 34 24.78 23.14 31.53
C TRP A 34 24.82 21.91 32.45
N PHE A 35 25.41 20.79 32.00
CA PHE A 35 25.38 19.54 32.75
C PHE A 35 26.31 19.61 33.97
N GLN A 36 25.73 19.45 35.17
CA GLN A 36 26.48 19.43 36.44
C GLN A 36 26.78 18.02 36.96
N GLY A 37 26.42 16.98 36.21
CA GLY A 37 26.64 15.58 36.62
C GLY A 37 28.05 15.07 36.27
N ASN A 38 28.45 13.98 36.90
CA ASN A 38 29.77 13.37 36.69
C ASN A 38 29.88 12.54 35.40
N ASN A 39 28.75 12.17 34.78
CA ASN A 39 28.73 11.33 33.58
C ASN A 39 27.79 11.89 32.48
N PRO A 40 28.30 12.73 31.58
CA PRO A 40 27.52 13.26 30.45
C PRO A 40 27.18 12.19 29.41
N GLY A 41 27.81 11.01 29.46
CA GLY A 41 27.51 9.89 28.55
C GLY A 41 26.07 9.40 28.67
N THR A 42 25.46 9.54 29.85
CA THR A 42 24.05 9.22 30.08
C THR A 42 23.12 10.06 29.19
N LEU A 43 23.39 11.36 29.04
CA LEU A 43 22.64 12.24 28.15
C LEU A 43 22.79 11.85 26.68
N LEU A 44 23.98 11.42 26.28
CA LEU A 44 24.22 10.94 24.92
C LEU A 44 23.45 9.66 24.62
N ASP A 45 23.38 8.74 25.58
CA ASP A 45 22.67 7.48 25.41
C ASP A 45 21.15 7.67 25.43
N GLU A 46 20.62 8.55 26.29
CA GLU A 46 19.22 8.99 26.27
C GLU A 46 18.85 9.62 24.92
N HIS A 47 19.70 10.50 24.39
CA HIS A 47 19.46 11.15 23.10
C HIS A 47 19.48 10.14 21.96
N LYS A 48 20.47 9.23 21.93
CA LYS A 48 20.54 8.17 20.91
C LYS A 48 19.31 7.28 20.94
N GLU A 49 18.83 6.91 22.11
CA GLU A 49 17.63 6.07 22.23
C GLU A 49 16.38 6.83 21.77
N SER A 50 16.27 8.11 22.13
CA SER A 50 15.18 9.00 21.68
C SER A 50 15.15 9.15 20.16
N ASP A 51 16.30 9.48 19.55
CA ASP A 51 16.44 9.60 18.09
C ASP A 51 16.14 8.27 17.39
N ARG A 52 16.59 7.16 17.97
CA ARG A 52 16.32 5.82 17.45
C ARG A 52 14.83 5.50 17.47
N ALA A 53 14.13 5.82 18.56
CA ALA A 53 12.69 5.62 18.67
C ALA A 53 11.94 6.48 17.64
N PHE A 54 12.32 7.76 17.52
CA PHE A 54 11.77 8.69 16.53
C PHE A 54 11.95 8.18 15.10
N HIS A 55 13.16 7.73 14.73
CA HIS A 55 13.42 7.14 13.41
C HIS A 55 12.55 5.94 13.12
N GLN A 56 12.39 5.02 14.08
CA GLN A 56 11.54 3.85 13.91
C GLN A 56 10.07 4.24 13.73
N GLN A 57 9.59 5.19 14.52
CA GLN A 57 8.21 5.68 14.42
C GLN A 57 7.96 6.33 13.06
N MET A 58 8.84 7.22 12.62
CA MET A 58 8.68 7.91 11.35
C MET A 58 8.79 6.95 10.16
N GLN A 59 9.74 6.02 10.21
CA GLN A 59 9.86 4.99 9.18
C GLN A 59 8.57 4.18 9.04
N ARG A 60 8.00 3.71 10.16
CA ARG A 60 6.73 2.96 10.15
C ARG A 60 5.59 3.82 9.63
N SER A 61 5.51 5.09 10.04
CA SER A 61 4.44 5.99 9.61
C SER A 61 4.47 6.21 8.10
N LEU A 62 5.65 6.46 7.53
CA LEU A 62 5.80 6.67 6.09
C LEU A 62 5.51 5.38 5.30
N GLN A 63 6.06 4.25 5.76
CA GLN A 63 5.79 2.94 5.14
C GLN A 63 4.30 2.59 5.16
N ASN A 64 3.62 2.79 6.28
CA ASN A 64 2.19 2.51 6.39
C ASN A 64 1.34 3.39 5.46
N CYS A 65 1.72 4.66 5.29
CA CYS A 65 1.04 5.56 4.35
C CYS A 65 1.22 5.09 2.91
N ASP A 66 2.46 4.72 2.53
CA ASP A 66 2.76 4.21 1.19
C ASP A 66 2.07 2.86 0.92
N ASP A 67 2.10 1.95 1.90
CA ASP A 67 1.46 0.64 1.82
C ASP A 67 -0.07 0.76 1.70
N LYS A 68 -0.68 1.68 2.46
CA LYS A 68 -2.11 1.98 2.35
C LYS A 68 -2.45 2.53 0.96
N ARG A 69 -1.67 3.50 0.48
CA ARG A 69 -1.88 4.07 -0.85
C ARG A 69 -1.74 2.99 -1.93
N LEU A 70 -0.76 2.10 -1.81
CA LEU A 70 -0.58 0.97 -2.72
C LEU A 70 -1.72 -0.04 -2.62
N SER A 71 -2.25 -0.32 -1.43
CA SER A 71 -3.39 -1.23 -1.27
C SER A 71 -4.65 -0.66 -1.91
N ASP A 72 -4.88 0.65 -1.75
CA ASP A 72 -6.04 1.35 -2.31
C ASP A 72 -5.96 1.31 -3.85
N LEU A 73 -4.82 1.67 -4.45
CA LEU A 73 -4.62 1.57 -5.90
C LEU A 73 -4.81 0.13 -6.43
N ARG A 74 -4.37 -0.88 -5.67
CA ARG A 74 -4.56 -2.29 -6.06
C ARG A 74 -6.03 -2.70 -6.01
N ALA A 75 -6.80 -2.19 -5.05
CA ALA A 75 -8.24 -2.44 -4.97
C ALA A 75 -8.97 -1.79 -6.15
N ASP A 76 -8.64 -0.54 -6.48
CA ASP A 76 -9.22 0.17 -7.63
C ASP A 76 -8.96 -0.57 -8.94
N LEU A 77 -7.72 -1.02 -9.17
CA LEU A 77 -7.37 -1.81 -10.35
C LEU A 77 -8.14 -3.13 -10.44
N ARG A 78 -8.42 -3.78 -9.29
CA ARG A 78 -9.23 -5.01 -9.27
C ARG A 78 -10.69 -4.71 -9.62
N MET A 79 -11.23 -3.60 -9.13
CA MET A 79 -12.59 -3.17 -9.42
C MET A 79 -12.76 -2.85 -10.91
N VAL A 80 -11.85 -2.06 -11.49
CA VAL A 80 -11.89 -1.72 -12.93
C VAL A 80 -11.85 -2.98 -13.80
N LYS A 81 -10.92 -3.91 -13.51
CA LYS A 81 -10.86 -5.19 -14.23
C LYS A 81 -12.13 -6.02 -14.10
N ALA A 82 -12.80 -5.98 -12.94
CA ALA A 82 -14.05 -6.69 -12.76
C ALA A 82 -15.18 -6.06 -13.59
N LEU A 83 -15.23 -4.73 -13.68
CA LEU A 83 -16.20 -4.02 -14.52
C LEU A 83 -15.97 -4.30 -16.00
N GLU A 84 -14.73 -4.25 -16.48
CA GLU A 84 -14.37 -4.62 -17.87
C GLU A 84 -14.79 -6.06 -18.19
N ALA A 85 -14.60 -7.01 -17.27
CA ALA A 85 -15.03 -8.39 -17.46
C ALA A 85 -16.57 -8.52 -17.54
N VAL A 86 -17.31 -7.71 -16.77
CA VAL A 86 -18.78 -7.68 -16.83
C VAL A 86 -19.24 -7.07 -18.15
N GLU A 87 -18.65 -5.96 -18.59
CA GLU A 87 -18.97 -5.31 -19.87
C GLU A 87 -18.70 -6.26 -21.04
N SER A 88 -17.51 -6.88 -21.07
CA SER A 88 -17.19 -7.91 -22.06
C SER A 88 -18.17 -9.09 -22.04
N SER A 89 -18.59 -9.56 -20.86
CA SER A 89 -19.60 -10.63 -20.75
C SER A 89 -20.98 -10.21 -21.26
N LEU A 90 -21.35 -8.93 -21.17
CA LEU A 90 -22.60 -8.41 -21.71
C LEU A 90 -22.55 -8.34 -23.23
N ASP A 91 -21.42 -7.91 -23.80
CA ASP A 91 -21.20 -7.87 -25.25
C ASP A 91 -21.26 -9.27 -25.88
N TYR A 92 -20.64 -10.28 -25.25
CA TYR A 92 -20.75 -11.67 -25.69
C TYR A 92 -22.20 -12.19 -25.66
N ARG A 93 -22.95 -11.88 -24.60
CA ARG A 93 -24.37 -12.28 -24.51
C ARG A 93 -25.22 -11.58 -25.56
N ALA A 94 -24.98 -10.29 -25.80
CA ALA A 94 -25.70 -9.55 -26.84
C ALA A 94 -25.42 -10.12 -28.24
N ALA A 95 -24.19 -10.55 -28.52
CA ALA A 95 -23.84 -11.22 -29.77
C ALA A 95 -24.57 -12.58 -29.94
N ASP A 96 -24.63 -13.40 -28.89
CA ASP A 96 -25.34 -14.70 -28.91
C ASP A 96 -26.86 -14.57 -29.17
N PHE A 97 -27.50 -13.50 -28.67
CA PHE A 97 -28.92 -13.25 -28.96
C PHE A 97 -29.17 -12.92 -30.44
N THR A 98 -28.24 -12.20 -31.08
CA THR A 98 -28.38 -11.86 -32.52
C THR A 98 -28.16 -13.07 -33.45
N ASP A 99 -27.38 -14.07 -33.03
CA ASP A 99 -27.14 -15.29 -33.81
C ASP A 99 -28.18 -16.40 -33.52
N GLY A 100 -28.75 -16.42 -32.31
CA GLY A 100 -29.82 -17.35 -31.91
C GLY A 100 -31.13 -17.19 -32.69
N GLU A 101 -31.46 -15.98 -33.15
CA GLU A 101 -32.66 -15.73 -33.98
C GLU A 101 -32.50 -16.26 -35.42
N ARG A 102 -31.28 -16.53 -35.90
CA ARG A 102 -31.03 -17.16 -37.22
C ARG A 102 -31.02 -18.68 -37.17
N GLY A 103 -30.76 -19.30 -36.01
CA GLY A 103 -30.59 -20.76 -35.89
C GLY A 103 -31.87 -21.56 -35.58
N SER A 104 -32.94 -20.91 -35.11
CA SER A 104 -34.13 -21.59 -34.59
C SER A 104 -35.22 -21.88 -35.66
N SER A 105 -34.84 -22.32 -36.86
CA SER A 105 -35.83 -22.87 -37.83
C SER A 105 -35.78 -24.41 -37.95
N TYR A 106 -34.82 -25.07 -37.29
CA TYR A 106 -34.57 -26.51 -37.50
C TYR A 106 -34.92 -27.43 -36.32
N PHE A 107 -35.37 -26.91 -35.17
CA PHE A 107 -35.54 -27.74 -33.96
C PHE A 107 -36.94 -28.33 -33.71
N PHE A 108 -37.96 -27.98 -34.50
CA PHE A 108 -39.28 -28.64 -34.45
C PHE A 108 -39.64 -29.27 -35.79
N ARG A 109 -39.02 -30.42 -36.11
CA ARG A 109 -39.61 -31.35 -37.08
C ARG A 109 -40.66 -32.19 -36.35
N SER A 110 -41.93 -31.93 -36.65
CA SER A 110 -43.05 -32.76 -36.18
C SER A 110 -42.91 -34.19 -36.74
N PRO A 111 -43.25 -35.25 -35.99
CA PRO A 111 -43.16 -36.62 -36.50
C PRO A 111 -44.17 -36.82 -37.64
N SER A 112 -43.70 -37.30 -38.79
CA SER A 112 -44.56 -37.66 -39.92
C SER A 112 -45.42 -38.88 -39.56
N PRO A 113 -46.74 -38.87 -39.82
CA PRO A 113 -47.57 -40.04 -39.57
C PRO A 113 -47.32 -41.09 -40.65
N SER A 114 -46.83 -42.27 -40.24
CA SER A 114 -46.75 -43.46 -41.09
C SER A 114 -48.18 -43.98 -41.36
N ILE A 115 -48.63 -43.82 -42.60
CA ILE A 115 -49.88 -44.41 -43.12
C ILE A 115 -49.63 -45.89 -43.36
N HIS A 116 -50.51 -46.72 -42.82
CA HIS A 116 -50.46 -48.18 -42.85
C HIS A 116 -51.31 -48.76 -43.98
#